data_AF-A0A292Q8I3-F1
#
_entry.id   AF-A0A292Q8I3-F1
#
_cell.length_a   1.000
_cell.length_b   1.000
_cell.length_c   1.000
_cell.angle_alpha   90.00
_cell.angle_beta   90.00
_cell.angle_gamma   90.00
#
_symmetry.space_group_name_H-M   'P 1'
#
loop_
_entity.id
_entity.type
_entity.pdbx_description
1 polymer ?
#
loop_
_entity_poly.entity_id
_entity_poly.type
_entity_poly.pdbx_seq_one_letter_code
_entity_poly.pdbx_strand_id
1 'polypeptide(L)'
;MLPSKLLTIIPRRRALFTNFHLLHRFYLSTKNSPTVHANFFKRYDFSEYTFTPTNPVDVEFERLAKARQWKEKGISKHSRLLERAVRVAEFFERFEDEGAGGYVYDAGSDRVEEFWRMCNEKGWEGRTIKEHKKEFETLIEEKISAANGGDENKTGGDEAFEGKTPVQKFLMRNQHPGYSFTGQAPEIELWELLQAEKKAWEWKTRGCAGSTRYGDTKEFKTLLRRFNYAMEESLVPLLDGEKNSNSSMPWKIIFEQFDLGKPPTNFQKAKKILREFYVNILDYLELVHQSKACGTPSTGVPQPGSPAEFHRLRFPTLRTLAIYSYVTGRVYRCGQDGLLAFFLQLIEREYAESEFTAGARNRGCQGDPKFRQEVRELLREMNAEDWSKLDEEIKERVGETGS
;
A
#
# COMPACT_ATOMS: atom_id res chain seq x y z
N MET A 1 -34.20 -61.25 43.37
CA MET A 1 -34.36 -61.63 41.95
C MET A 1 -34.72 -60.38 41.16
N LEU A 2 -33.84 -60.00 40.21
CA LEU A 2 -33.96 -58.99 39.12
C LEU A 2 -34.26 -57.51 39.47
N PRO A 3 -33.88 -56.51 38.63
CA PRO A 3 -32.86 -56.50 37.56
C PRO A 3 -31.92 -55.26 37.55
N SER A 4 -30.77 -55.46 36.89
CA SER A 4 -29.84 -54.45 36.39
C SER A 4 -30.47 -53.50 35.35
N LYS A 5 -30.03 -52.23 35.33
CA LYS A 5 -29.71 -51.42 34.13
C LYS A 5 -29.38 -49.96 34.51
N LEU A 6 -28.09 -49.64 34.57
CA LEU A 6 -27.59 -48.26 34.44
C LEU A 6 -27.22 -48.05 32.97
N LEU A 7 -28.02 -47.25 32.27
CA LEU A 7 -27.73 -46.74 30.93
C LEU A 7 -27.13 -45.35 31.05
N THR A 8 -25.81 -45.27 30.95
CA THR A 8 -25.09 -44.01 30.75
C THR A 8 -25.30 -43.58 29.30
N ILE A 9 -26.07 -42.51 29.10
CA ILE A 9 -26.28 -41.86 27.81
C ILE A 9 -24.99 -41.10 27.47
N ILE A 10 -24.13 -41.71 26.65
CA ILE A 10 -23.07 -41.00 25.94
C ILE A 10 -23.71 -40.41 24.68
N PRO A 11 -23.77 -39.07 24.51
CA PRO A 11 -24.17 -38.51 23.24
C PRO A 11 -23.06 -38.80 22.21
N ARG A 12 -23.34 -39.71 21.29
CA ARG A 12 -22.59 -39.91 20.05
C ARG A 12 -22.47 -38.56 19.33
N ARG A 13 -21.27 -37.97 19.37
CA ARG A 13 -20.87 -36.91 18.43
C ARG A 13 -21.06 -37.46 17.01
N ARG A 14 -22.06 -36.93 16.31
CA ARG A 14 -22.28 -37.20 14.89
C ARG A 14 -21.09 -36.64 14.11
N ALA A 15 -20.64 -37.45 13.15
CA ALA A 15 -19.59 -37.17 12.19
C ALA A 15 -19.86 -35.86 11.43
N LEU A 16 -19.10 -34.82 11.76
CA LEU A 16 -18.62 -33.83 10.80
C LEU A 16 -17.21 -34.31 10.48
N PHE A 17 -16.86 -34.62 9.23
CA PHE A 17 -15.52 -34.91 8.66
C PHE A 17 -15.43 -36.10 7.70
N THR A 18 -16.49 -36.89 7.47
CA THR A 18 -16.35 -38.14 6.70
C THR A 18 -16.43 -38.02 5.17
N ASN A 19 -16.31 -36.86 4.55
CA ASN A 19 -16.24 -36.74 3.07
C ASN A 19 -15.36 -35.57 2.60
N PHE A 20 -14.25 -35.28 3.28
CA PHE A 20 -13.10 -34.70 2.58
C PHE A 20 -12.53 -35.83 1.72
N HIS A 21 -12.84 -35.81 0.43
CA HIS A 21 -12.54 -36.89 -0.49
C HIS A 21 -11.11 -37.43 -0.29
N LEU A 22 -11.08 -38.67 0.19
CA LEU A 22 -10.01 -39.65 0.08
C LEU A 22 -9.15 -39.37 -1.17
N LEU A 23 -7.83 -39.25 -0.94
CA LEU A 23 -6.77 -38.81 -1.86
C LEU A 23 -6.45 -37.31 -1.79
N HIS A 24 -6.35 -36.74 -0.58
CA HIS A 24 -5.31 -35.72 -0.32
C HIS A 24 -4.00 -36.40 -0.70
N ARG A 25 -3.60 -36.17 -1.96
CA ARG A 25 -2.47 -36.81 -2.61
C ARG A 25 -1.32 -36.75 -1.62
N PHE A 26 -0.86 -37.89 -1.16
CA PHE A 26 0.16 -38.03 -0.11
C PHE A 26 1.50 -37.39 -0.47
N TYR A 27 1.59 -36.72 -1.62
CA TYR A 27 2.67 -35.91 -2.11
C TYR A 27 2.07 -34.83 -3.04
N LEU A 28 1.45 -33.79 -2.47
CA LEU A 28 1.51 -32.50 -3.16
C LEU A 28 3.00 -32.10 -3.17
N SER A 29 3.52 -31.85 -4.37
CA SER A 29 4.88 -31.49 -4.71
C SER A 29 5.33 -30.17 -4.05
N THR A 30 6.63 -29.93 -4.14
CA THR A 30 7.47 -29.38 -3.07
C THR A 30 7.55 -27.84 -2.96
N LYS A 31 6.89 -27.06 -3.84
CA LYS A 31 7.16 -25.60 -3.94
C LYS A 31 5.95 -24.66 -3.78
N ASN A 32 4.86 -24.82 -4.53
CA ASN A 32 3.78 -23.82 -4.57
C ASN A 32 2.75 -24.07 -3.48
N SER A 33 2.37 -25.33 -3.28
CA SER A 33 1.36 -25.70 -2.28
C SER A 33 1.71 -25.22 -0.85
N PRO A 34 2.93 -25.41 -0.33
CA PRO A 34 3.33 -24.84 0.95
C PRO A 34 3.19 -23.32 1.01
N THR A 35 3.51 -22.63 -0.10
CA THR A 35 3.51 -21.17 -0.20
C THR A 35 2.09 -20.61 -0.20
N VAL A 36 1.18 -21.21 -0.98
CA VAL A 36 -0.24 -20.82 -1.03
C VAL A 36 -0.92 -21.06 0.32
N HIS A 37 -0.64 -22.19 0.97
CA HIS A 37 -1.16 -22.47 2.32
C HIS A 37 -0.61 -21.48 3.35
N ALA A 38 0.69 -21.19 3.32
CA ALA A 38 1.30 -20.20 4.21
C ALA A 38 0.64 -18.82 4.06
N ASN A 39 0.35 -18.39 2.83
CA ASN A 39 -0.35 -17.14 2.56
C ASN A 39 -1.77 -17.10 3.14
N PHE A 40 -2.48 -18.23 3.13
CA PHE A 40 -3.79 -18.32 3.78
C PHE A 40 -3.66 -18.12 5.30
N PHE A 41 -2.76 -18.87 5.95
CA PHE A 41 -2.64 -18.87 7.41
C PHE A 41 -2.02 -17.59 7.98
N LYS A 42 -0.98 -17.03 7.32
CA LYS A 42 -0.30 -15.79 7.77
C LYS A 42 -1.22 -14.59 7.89
N ARG A 43 -2.29 -14.53 7.07
CA ARG A 43 -3.32 -13.47 7.18
C ARG A 43 -4.04 -13.47 8.53
N TYR A 44 -3.95 -14.58 9.25
CA TYR A 44 -4.55 -14.74 10.57
C TYR A 44 -3.54 -14.68 11.71
N ASP A 45 -2.24 -14.45 11.47
CA ASP A 45 -1.22 -14.40 12.52
C ASP A 45 -1.52 -13.30 13.55
N PHE A 46 -1.35 -13.63 14.83
CA PHE A 46 -1.50 -12.73 15.97
C PHE A 46 -0.75 -13.28 17.20
N SER A 47 -0.76 -12.56 18.32
CA SER A 47 0.03 -12.92 19.51
C SER A 47 -0.20 -14.35 20.03
N GLU A 48 -1.39 -14.91 19.82
CA GLU A 48 -1.77 -16.24 20.33
C GLU A 48 -1.75 -17.33 19.23
N TYR A 49 -1.41 -16.98 18.00
CA TYR A 49 -1.31 -17.92 16.87
C TYR A 49 -0.27 -17.45 15.85
N THR A 50 0.67 -18.32 15.55
CA THR A 50 1.70 -18.08 14.53
C THR A 50 1.80 -19.31 13.65
N PHE A 51 1.52 -19.16 12.36
CA PHE A 51 1.53 -20.26 11.38
C PHE A 51 2.78 -21.15 11.50
N THR A 52 2.58 -22.47 11.50
CA THR A 52 3.65 -23.46 11.58
C THR A 52 3.66 -24.35 10.32
N PRO A 53 4.65 -24.19 9.42
CA PRO A 53 4.63 -24.82 8.09
C PRO A 53 4.83 -26.34 8.12
N THR A 54 5.29 -26.90 9.24
CA THR A 54 5.50 -28.35 9.40
C THR A 54 4.21 -29.10 9.72
N ASN A 55 3.14 -28.40 10.09
CA ASN A 55 1.87 -29.02 10.42
C ASN A 55 1.07 -29.33 9.15
N PRO A 56 0.36 -30.46 9.09
CA PRO A 56 -0.68 -30.68 8.10
C PRO A 56 -1.71 -29.54 8.11
N VAL A 57 -2.24 -29.21 6.93
CA VAL A 57 -3.14 -28.05 6.73
C VAL A 57 -4.39 -28.11 7.59
N ASP A 58 -4.96 -29.30 7.78
CA ASP A 58 -6.12 -29.56 8.64
C ASP A 58 -5.79 -29.35 10.12
N VAL A 59 -4.66 -29.90 10.59
CA VAL A 59 -4.16 -29.71 11.96
C VAL A 59 -3.91 -28.23 12.24
N GLU A 60 -3.33 -27.52 11.27
CA GLU A 60 -3.03 -26.11 11.37
C GLU A 60 -4.29 -25.23 11.42
N PHE A 61 -5.32 -25.59 10.63
CA PHE A 61 -6.62 -24.95 10.67
C PHE A 61 -7.36 -25.17 12.00
N GLU A 62 -7.29 -26.37 12.57
CA GLU A 62 -7.85 -26.61 13.91
C GLU A 62 -7.19 -25.73 14.97
N ARG A 63 -5.87 -25.55 14.89
CA ARG A 63 -5.13 -24.70 15.81
C ARG A 63 -5.55 -23.24 15.68
N LEU A 64 -5.68 -22.74 14.44
CA LEU A 64 -6.18 -21.41 14.16
C LEU A 64 -7.61 -21.21 14.69
N ALA A 65 -8.51 -22.16 14.41
CA ALA A 65 -9.90 -22.10 14.85
C ALA A 65 -10.03 -22.08 16.38
N LYS A 66 -9.19 -22.86 17.09
CA LYS A 66 -9.09 -22.85 18.56
C LYS A 66 -8.58 -21.52 19.08
N ALA A 67 -7.49 -21.00 18.53
CA ALA A 67 -6.90 -19.72 18.96
C ALA A 67 -7.88 -18.55 18.74
N ARG A 68 -8.57 -18.51 17.60
CA ARG A 68 -9.58 -17.49 17.28
C ARG A 68 -10.93 -17.72 17.97
N GLN A 69 -11.08 -18.82 18.70
CA GLN A 69 -12.32 -19.23 19.37
C GLN A 69 -13.53 -19.20 18.42
N TRP A 70 -13.34 -19.63 17.17
CA TRP A 70 -14.41 -19.60 16.18
C TRP A 70 -15.54 -20.55 16.57
N LYS A 71 -16.77 -20.02 16.57
CA LYS A 71 -17.99 -20.82 16.70
C LYS A 71 -18.24 -21.58 15.40
N GLU A 72 -19.15 -22.55 15.43
CA GLU A 72 -19.47 -23.44 14.30
C GLU A 72 -19.68 -22.71 12.96
N LYS A 73 -20.40 -21.57 12.98
CA LYS A 73 -20.58 -20.73 11.78
C LYS A 73 -19.26 -20.15 11.24
N GLY A 74 -18.37 -19.71 12.12
CA GLY A 74 -17.04 -19.21 11.76
C GLY A 74 -16.13 -20.31 11.23
N ILE A 75 -16.12 -21.46 11.89
CA ILE A 75 -15.40 -22.66 11.43
C ILE A 75 -15.86 -23.03 10.03
N SER A 76 -17.17 -23.11 9.79
CA SER A 76 -17.72 -23.44 8.46
C SER A 76 -17.35 -22.40 7.39
N LYS A 77 -17.44 -21.10 7.71
CA LYS A 77 -17.03 -20.01 6.79
C LYS A 77 -15.55 -20.14 6.40
N HIS A 78 -14.66 -20.23 7.38
CA HIS A 78 -13.23 -20.24 7.12
C HIS A 78 -12.73 -21.58 6.56
N SER A 79 -13.42 -22.69 6.87
CA SER A 79 -13.11 -23.99 6.27
C SER A 79 -13.36 -23.97 4.76
N ARG A 80 -14.44 -23.32 4.29
CA ARG A 80 -14.67 -23.11 2.85
C ARG A 80 -13.59 -22.25 2.21
N LEU A 81 -13.12 -21.21 2.91
CA LEU A 81 -12.03 -20.36 2.40
C LEU A 81 -10.72 -21.14 2.28
N LEU A 82 -10.44 -22.01 3.25
CA LEU A 82 -9.28 -22.89 3.21
C LEU A 82 -9.40 -23.91 2.07
N GLU A 83 -10.57 -24.52 1.88
CA GLU A 83 -10.82 -25.46 0.77
C GLU A 83 -10.56 -24.78 -0.59
N ARG A 84 -10.97 -23.51 -0.74
CA ARG A 84 -10.63 -22.72 -1.94
C ARG A 84 -9.12 -22.50 -2.07
N ALA A 85 -8.43 -22.15 -0.99
CA ALA A 85 -6.98 -21.97 -1.03
C ALA A 85 -6.24 -23.25 -1.42
N VAL A 86 -6.67 -24.41 -0.92
CA VAL A 86 -6.14 -25.74 -1.29
C VAL A 86 -6.36 -26.00 -2.78
N ARG A 87 -7.56 -25.75 -3.31
CA ARG A 87 -7.82 -25.92 -4.75
C ARG A 87 -7.00 -24.99 -5.63
N VAL A 88 -6.76 -23.76 -5.17
CA VAL A 88 -5.87 -22.80 -5.85
C VAL A 88 -4.42 -23.31 -5.82
N ALA A 89 -3.97 -23.85 -4.70
CA ALA A 89 -2.65 -24.48 -4.58
C ALA A 89 -2.49 -25.64 -5.58
N GLU A 90 -3.45 -26.56 -5.59
CA GLU A 90 -3.51 -27.68 -6.54
C GLU A 90 -3.50 -27.19 -8.00
N PHE A 91 -4.21 -26.10 -8.30
CA PHE A 91 -4.22 -25.51 -9.63
C PHE A 91 -2.82 -25.10 -10.08
N PHE A 92 -2.09 -24.33 -9.27
CA PHE A 92 -0.74 -23.86 -9.60
C PHE A 92 0.30 -24.97 -9.58
N GLU A 93 0.11 -25.99 -8.74
CA GLU A 93 1.01 -27.13 -8.64
C GLU A 93 1.06 -27.95 -9.93
N ARG A 94 -0.06 -28.03 -10.69
CA ARG A 94 -0.08 -28.70 -12.01
C ARG A 94 0.89 -28.10 -13.03
N PHE A 95 1.42 -26.91 -12.75
CA PHE A 95 2.34 -26.18 -13.60
C PHE A 95 3.76 -26.09 -13.03
N GLU A 96 4.03 -26.79 -11.90
CA GLU A 96 5.36 -26.91 -11.29
C GLU A 96 6.34 -27.73 -12.16
N ASP A 97 5.89 -28.83 -12.77
CA ASP A 97 6.80 -29.81 -13.40
C ASP A 97 6.79 -29.85 -14.95
N GLU A 98 8.03 -29.93 -15.49
CA GLU A 98 8.57 -30.46 -16.77
C GLU A 98 8.01 -30.02 -18.14
N GLY A 99 7.93 -28.71 -18.35
CA GLY A 99 8.03 -28.05 -19.65
C GLY A 99 8.66 -26.66 -19.49
N ALA A 100 9.07 -26.00 -20.58
CA ALA A 100 9.77 -24.70 -20.60
C ALA A 100 9.35 -23.76 -19.44
N GLY A 101 10.21 -23.67 -18.41
CA GLY A 101 10.05 -22.79 -17.25
C GLY A 101 9.07 -23.30 -16.18
N GLY A 102 9.49 -24.24 -15.32
CA GLY A 102 8.72 -24.65 -14.14
C GLY A 102 8.23 -23.43 -13.33
N TYR A 103 6.93 -23.40 -13.01
CA TYR A 103 6.30 -22.24 -12.38
C TYR A 103 6.46 -22.30 -10.87
N VAL A 104 7.01 -21.25 -10.27
CA VAL A 104 7.11 -21.09 -8.82
C VAL A 104 6.19 -19.97 -8.39
N TYR A 105 5.20 -20.27 -7.55
CA TYR A 105 4.22 -19.33 -7.00
C TYR A 105 4.90 -18.31 -6.08
N ASP A 106 4.60 -17.03 -6.27
CA ASP A 106 5.10 -15.93 -5.45
C ASP A 106 4.12 -15.67 -4.30
N ALA A 107 4.62 -15.83 -3.07
CA ALA A 107 3.86 -15.58 -1.87
C ALA A 107 3.41 -14.10 -1.74
N GLY A 108 4.14 -13.16 -2.36
CA GLY A 108 3.85 -11.73 -2.24
C GLY A 108 2.71 -11.24 -3.14
N SER A 109 2.32 -12.02 -4.15
CA SER A 109 1.40 -11.59 -5.19
C SER A 109 -0.04 -12.02 -4.90
N ASP A 110 -1.01 -11.26 -5.41
CA ASP A 110 -2.42 -11.72 -5.39
C ASP A 110 -2.59 -12.94 -6.30
N ARG A 111 -3.51 -13.85 -5.96
CA ARG A 111 -3.78 -15.07 -6.74
C ARG A 111 -4.17 -14.79 -8.20
N VAL A 112 -4.81 -13.65 -8.48
CA VAL A 112 -5.16 -13.23 -9.85
C VAL A 112 -3.92 -12.72 -10.59
N GLU A 113 -3.08 -11.93 -9.92
CA GLU A 113 -1.78 -11.49 -10.46
C GLU A 113 -0.90 -12.72 -10.80
N GLU A 114 -0.87 -13.70 -9.90
CA GLU A 114 -0.16 -14.98 -10.08
C GLU A 114 -0.68 -15.79 -11.25
N PHE A 115 -2.01 -15.85 -11.43
CA PHE A 115 -2.58 -16.51 -12.61
C PHE A 115 -2.08 -15.87 -13.92
N TRP A 116 -2.05 -14.54 -13.99
CA TRP A 116 -1.55 -13.84 -15.17
C TRP A 116 -0.04 -13.96 -15.33
N ARG A 117 0.73 -13.95 -14.24
CA ARG A 117 2.17 -14.19 -14.26
C ARG A 117 2.48 -15.60 -14.80
N MET A 118 1.77 -16.60 -14.31
CA MET A 118 1.87 -17.98 -14.79
C MET A 118 1.56 -18.06 -16.30
N CYS A 119 0.47 -17.44 -16.76
CA CYS A 119 0.15 -17.39 -18.19
C CYS A 119 1.30 -16.81 -19.02
N ASN A 120 1.93 -15.72 -18.53
CA ASN A 120 3.06 -15.07 -19.20
C ASN A 120 4.31 -15.95 -19.22
N GLU A 121 4.67 -16.56 -18.08
CA GLU A 121 5.85 -17.43 -17.96
C GLU A 121 5.73 -18.70 -18.80
N LYS A 122 4.51 -19.24 -18.92
CA LYS A 122 4.22 -20.38 -19.79
C LYS A 122 4.03 -20.00 -21.26
N GLY A 123 4.06 -18.71 -21.61
CA GLY A 123 3.86 -18.24 -22.98
C GLY A 123 2.49 -18.59 -23.54
N TRP A 124 1.46 -18.69 -22.69
CA TRP A 124 0.11 -19.03 -23.14
C TRP A 124 -0.56 -17.84 -23.81
N GLU A 125 -1.38 -18.14 -24.83
CA GLU A 125 -2.14 -17.13 -25.55
C GLU A 125 -3.52 -17.65 -25.98
N GLY A 126 -4.41 -16.72 -26.31
CA GLY A 126 -5.70 -17.00 -26.93
C GLY A 126 -6.56 -18.03 -26.20
N ARG A 127 -6.70 -19.22 -26.82
CA ARG A 127 -7.58 -20.29 -26.34
C ARG A 127 -7.11 -20.89 -25.02
N THR A 128 -5.80 -21.10 -24.85
CA THR A 128 -5.21 -21.72 -23.65
C THR A 128 -5.45 -20.87 -22.41
N ILE A 129 -5.24 -19.56 -22.51
CA ILE A 129 -5.59 -18.61 -21.43
C ILE A 129 -7.08 -18.72 -21.10
N LYS A 130 -7.96 -18.73 -22.11
CA LYS A 130 -9.41 -18.74 -21.90
C LYS A 130 -9.89 -20.00 -21.15
N GLU A 131 -9.31 -21.15 -21.46
CA GLU A 131 -9.62 -22.43 -20.82
C GLU A 131 -9.18 -22.44 -19.35
N HIS A 132 -7.90 -22.14 -19.08
CA HIS A 132 -7.39 -22.10 -17.71
C HIS A 132 -7.97 -20.96 -16.88
N LYS A 133 -8.31 -19.83 -17.51
CA LYS A 133 -9.02 -18.73 -16.85
C LYS A 133 -10.38 -19.19 -16.33
N LYS A 134 -11.18 -19.86 -17.17
CA LYS A 134 -12.51 -20.33 -16.76
C LYS A 134 -12.42 -21.33 -15.60
N GLU A 135 -11.44 -22.21 -15.66
CA GLU A 135 -11.16 -23.15 -14.58
C GLU A 135 -10.80 -22.39 -13.30
N PHE A 136 -9.82 -21.48 -13.37
CA PHE A 136 -9.37 -20.68 -12.23
C PHE A 136 -10.51 -19.83 -11.63
N GLU A 137 -11.30 -19.14 -12.45
CA GLU A 137 -12.48 -18.37 -12.02
C GLU A 137 -13.51 -19.24 -11.29
N THR A 138 -13.66 -20.51 -11.70
CA THR A 138 -14.55 -21.46 -11.02
C THR A 138 -13.98 -21.84 -9.65
N LEU A 139 -12.66 -21.95 -9.50
CA LEU A 139 -12.01 -22.27 -8.23
C LEU A 139 -12.11 -21.13 -7.21
N ILE A 140 -11.93 -19.89 -7.67
CA ILE A 140 -12.00 -18.70 -6.79
C ILE A 140 -13.41 -18.13 -6.65
N GLU A 141 -14.38 -18.65 -7.42
CA GLU A 141 -15.77 -18.17 -7.51
C GLU A 141 -15.88 -16.68 -7.89
N GLU A 142 -14.89 -16.17 -8.63
CA GLU A 142 -14.74 -14.77 -9.00
C GLU A 142 -14.36 -14.67 -10.47
N LYS A 143 -14.97 -13.72 -11.18
CA LYS A 143 -14.55 -13.39 -12.55
C LYS A 143 -13.29 -12.54 -12.49
N ILE A 144 -12.26 -12.92 -13.22
CA ILE A 144 -11.03 -12.15 -13.34
C ILE A 144 -11.07 -11.41 -14.67
N SER A 145 -10.87 -10.10 -14.64
CA SER A 145 -10.61 -9.37 -15.88
C SER A 145 -9.15 -9.59 -16.29
N ALA A 146 -8.87 -9.55 -17.59
CA ALA A 146 -7.48 -9.37 -17.99
C ALA A 146 -6.97 -8.10 -17.33
N ALA A 147 -5.72 -8.10 -16.87
CA ALA A 147 -5.05 -6.92 -16.33
C ALA A 147 -4.78 -5.90 -17.46
N ASN A 148 -5.83 -5.45 -18.12
CA ASN A 148 -5.85 -4.15 -18.75
C ASN A 148 -6.06 -3.20 -17.59
N GLY A 149 -4.96 -2.59 -17.14
CA GLY A 149 -4.90 -1.83 -15.89
C GLY A 149 -6.08 -0.87 -15.74
N GLY A 150 -6.74 -0.97 -14.58
CA GLY A 150 -7.79 -0.03 -14.18
C GLY A 150 -9.15 -0.69 -13.95
N ASP A 151 -9.25 -1.59 -12.97
CA ASP A 151 -10.33 -1.56 -11.97
C ASP A 151 -10.13 -2.70 -10.97
N GLU A 152 -9.41 -2.41 -9.87
CA GLU A 152 -9.22 -3.34 -8.73
C GLU A 152 -10.23 -3.09 -7.60
N ASN A 153 -11.41 -2.57 -7.93
CA ASN A 153 -12.51 -2.44 -6.97
C ASN A 153 -13.30 -3.76 -6.83
N LYS A 154 -12.69 -4.84 -6.30
CA LYS A 154 -13.47 -5.94 -5.70
C LYS A 154 -12.90 -6.46 -4.38
N THR A 155 -13.71 -6.19 -3.36
CA THR A 155 -13.60 -6.36 -1.92
C THR A 155 -13.94 -7.78 -1.48
N GLY A 156 -12.96 -8.70 -1.54
CA GLY A 156 -13.09 -10.06 -1.01
C GLY A 156 -12.46 -10.30 0.37
N GLY A 157 -11.65 -9.36 0.90
CA GLY A 157 -10.80 -9.61 2.09
C GLY A 157 -10.64 -8.43 3.05
N ASP A 158 -11.52 -7.44 2.99
CA ASP A 158 -11.29 -6.12 3.60
C ASP A 158 -11.65 -6.01 5.09
N GLU A 159 -12.22 -7.04 5.73
CA GLU A 159 -12.49 -7.04 7.18
C GLU A 159 -11.19 -6.87 8.00
N ALA A 160 -10.05 -7.40 7.53
CA ALA A 160 -8.75 -7.25 8.21
C ALA A 160 -8.19 -5.81 8.17
N PHE A 161 -8.79 -4.94 7.35
CA PHE A 161 -8.36 -3.57 7.15
C PHE A 161 -9.46 -2.54 7.44
N GLU A 162 -10.48 -2.93 8.20
CA GLU A 162 -11.54 -2.02 8.61
C GLU A 162 -10.95 -0.83 9.39
N GLY A 163 -11.35 0.40 9.01
CA GLY A 163 -10.83 1.64 9.59
C GLY A 163 -9.44 2.08 9.11
N LYS A 164 -8.82 1.38 8.15
CA LYS A 164 -7.51 1.76 7.59
C LYS A 164 -7.66 2.62 6.32
N THR A 165 -6.80 3.63 6.17
CA THR A 165 -6.73 4.43 4.93
C THR A 165 -6.26 3.59 3.74
N PRO A 166 -6.57 3.95 2.49
CA PRO A 166 -6.06 3.23 1.31
C PRO A 166 -4.54 3.03 1.32
N VAL A 167 -3.78 4.04 1.76
CA VAL A 167 -2.32 3.95 1.92
C VAL A 167 -1.91 2.92 2.98
N GLN A 168 -2.57 2.91 4.13
CA GLN A 168 -2.30 1.91 5.17
C GLN A 168 -2.63 0.50 4.66
N LYS A 169 -3.75 0.33 3.95
CA LYS A 169 -4.11 -0.94 3.30
C LYS A 169 -3.01 -1.41 2.35
N PHE A 170 -2.52 -0.51 1.50
CA PHE A 170 -1.42 -0.80 0.59
C PHE A 170 -0.17 -1.27 1.34
N LEU A 171 0.29 -0.50 2.34
CA LEU A 171 1.49 -0.82 3.11
C LEU A 171 1.36 -2.15 3.88
N MET A 172 0.20 -2.39 4.49
CA MET A 172 -0.06 -3.63 5.23
C MET A 172 -0.14 -4.86 4.32
N ARG A 173 -0.61 -4.71 3.07
CA ARG A 173 -0.67 -5.80 2.08
C ARG A 173 0.71 -6.21 1.55
N ASN A 174 1.69 -5.30 1.59
CA ASN A 174 3.06 -5.56 1.12
C ASN A 174 4.01 -6.02 2.25
N GLN A 175 3.50 -6.53 3.37
CA GLN A 175 4.34 -7.04 4.45
C GLN A 175 5.02 -8.37 4.05
N HIS A 176 6.33 -8.47 4.25
CA HIS A 176 7.13 -9.65 3.90
C HIS A 176 8.40 -9.73 4.77
N PRO A 177 9.18 -10.83 4.76
CA PRO A 177 10.45 -10.87 5.50
C PRO A 177 11.36 -9.69 5.12
N GLY A 178 11.68 -8.85 6.09
CA GLY A 178 12.47 -7.62 5.90
C GLY A 178 11.67 -6.32 5.97
N TYR A 179 10.34 -6.36 5.91
CA TYR A 179 9.47 -5.21 6.10
C TYR A 179 8.17 -5.57 6.84
N SER A 180 7.87 -4.82 7.90
CA SER A 180 6.65 -4.94 8.70
C SER A 180 6.08 -3.56 8.92
N PHE A 181 4.77 -3.41 8.69
CA PHE A 181 4.12 -2.11 8.84
C PHE A 181 4.08 -1.70 10.32
N THR A 182 4.61 -0.53 10.64
CA THR A 182 4.73 -0.04 12.04
C THR A 182 3.74 1.08 12.39
N GLY A 183 3.04 1.63 11.40
CA GLY A 183 2.13 2.76 11.59
C GLY A 183 2.81 4.12 11.56
N GLN A 184 4.04 4.21 11.04
CA GLN A 184 4.76 5.47 10.83
C GLN A 184 4.15 6.29 9.67
N ALA A 185 4.76 7.45 9.39
CA ALA A 185 4.41 8.24 8.23
C ALA A 185 4.54 7.39 6.94
N PRO A 186 3.56 7.48 6.01
CA PRO A 186 3.53 6.65 4.81
C PRO A 186 4.83 6.61 4.00
N GLU A 187 5.59 7.69 3.97
CA GLU A 187 6.83 7.80 3.22
C GLU A 187 7.98 7.04 3.88
N ILE A 188 7.99 7.00 5.21
CA ILE A 188 8.98 6.22 5.96
C ILE A 188 8.69 4.73 5.74
N GLU A 189 7.43 4.33 5.89
CA GLU A 189 6.97 2.96 5.63
C GLU A 189 7.26 2.53 4.18
N LEU A 190 6.98 3.39 3.19
CA LEU A 190 7.33 3.11 1.81
C LEU A 190 8.85 2.97 1.63
N TRP A 191 9.65 3.84 2.23
CA TRP A 191 11.10 3.75 2.12
C TRP A 191 11.63 2.45 2.72
N GLU A 192 11.15 2.05 3.89
CA GLU A 192 11.50 0.78 4.53
C GLU A 192 11.11 -0.42 3.65
N LEU A 193 9.89 -0.40 3.08
CA LEU A 193 9.44 -1.38 2.10
C LEU A 193 10.37 -1.44 0.88
N LEU A 194 10.73 -0.29 0.29
CA LEU A 194 11.65 -0.21 -0.85
C LEU A 194 13.04 -0.75 -0.50
N GLN A 195 13.55 -0.52 0.71
CA GLN A 195 14.82 -1.09 1.16
C GLN A 195 14.75 -2.61 1.32
N ALA A 196 13.64 -3.12 1.86
CA ALA A 196 13.43 -4.55 2.02
C ALA A 196 13.34 -5.26 0.66
N GLU A 197 12.58 -4.69 -0.27
CA GLU A 197 12.46 -5.18 -1.64
C GLU A 197 13.78 -5.10 -2.41
N LYS A 198 14.54 -4.01 -2.24
CA LYS A 198 15.89 -3.89 -2.79
C LYS A 198 16.80 -5.01 -2.31
N LYS A 199 16.83 -5.28 -0.99
CA LYS A 199 17.63 -6.38 -0.42
C LYS A 199 17.20 -7.73 -0.94
N ALA A 200 15.89 -7.98 -1.05
CA ALA A 200 15.36 -9.22 -1.62
C ALA A 200 15.75 -9.38 -3.10
N TRP A 201 15.70 -8.30 -3.88
CA TRP A 201 16.13 -8.28 -5.28
C TRP A 201 17.64 -8.52 -5.42
N GLU A 202 18.47 -7.85 -4.62
CA GLU A 202 19.93 -8.04 -4.60
C GLU A 202 20.29 -9.48 -4.24
N TRP A 203 19.56 -10.09 -3.29
CA TRP A 203 19.74 -11.49 -2.94
C TRP A 203 19.40 -12.43 -4.10
N LYS A 204 18.24 -12.24 -4.75
CA LYS A 204 17.78 -13.03 -5.90
C LYS A 204 18.72 -12.94 -7.10
N THR A 205 19.39 -11.80 -7.27
CA THR A 205 20.19 -11.49 -8.46
C THR A 205 21.70 -11.64 -8.27
N ARG A 206 22.16 -12.15 -7.11
CA ARG A 206 23.59 -12.39 -6.85
C ARG A 206 24.23 -13.19 -8.00
N GLY A 207 25.13 -12.55 -8.73
CA GLY A 207 25.90 -13.14 -9.85
C GLY A 207 25.25 -13.05 -11.23
N CYS A 208 24.00 -12.60 -11.35
CA CYS A 208 23.28 -12.51 -12.62
C CYS A 208 22.74 -11.11 -12.96
N ALA A 209 22.66 -10.20 -11.98
CA ALA A 209 22.38 -8.81 -12.29
C ALA A 209 23.59 -8.20 -13.01
N GLY A 210 23.42 -7.84 -14.28
CA GLY A 210 24.30 -6.87 -14.94
C GLY A 210 24.28 -5.52 -14.22
N SER A 211 24.72 -4.44 -14.87
CA SER A 211 24.77 -3.10 -14.28
C SER A 211 23.41 -2.46 -13.94
N THR A 212 22.31 -3.22 -13.96
CA THR A 212 20.95 -2.74 -13.71
C THR A 212 20.78 -2.40 -12.23
N ARG A 213 20.30 -1.19 -11.94
CA ARG A 213 19.98 -0.79 -10.57
C ARG A 213 18.55 -1.20 -10.23
N TYR A 214 18.28 -1.53 -8.96
CA TYR A 214 16.94 -1.87 -8.51
C TYR A 214 15.90 -0.78 -8.87
N GLY A 215 16.26 0.50 -8.76
CA GLY A 215 15.36 1.61 -9.13
C GLY A 215 14.93 1.62 -10.60
N ASP A 216 15.64 0.92 -11.48
CA ASP A 216 15.32 0.84 -12.90
C ASP A 216 14.39 -0.33 -13.24
N THR A 217 14.15 -1.23 -12.30
CA THR A 217 13.36 -2.45 -12.52
C THR A 217 11.87 -2.16 -12.66
N LYS A 218 11.14 -3.11 -13.25
CA LYS A 218 9.68 -2.98 -13.42
C LYS A 218 8.97 -3.09 -12.07
N GLU A 219 9.49 -3.94 -11.20
CA GLU A 219 9.00 -4.19 -9.84
C GLU A 219 9.02 -2.90 -9.02
N PHE A 220 10.18 -2.22 -8.95
CA PHE A 220 10.31 -0.94 -8.24
C PHE A 220 9.32 0.10 -8.78
N LYS A 221 9.27 0.28 -10.10
CA LYS A 221 8.37 1.26 -10.75
C LYS A 221 6.90 0.93 -10.51
N THR A 222 6.55 -0.35 -10.43
CA THR A 222 5.18 -0.81 -10.19
C THR A 222 4.78 -0.58 -8.74
N LEU A 223 5.66 -0.92 -7.79
CA LEU A 223 5.43 -0.69 -6.37
C LEU A 223 5.22 0.79 -6.06
N LEU A 224 6.10 1.65 -6.58
CA LEU A 224 5.98 3.10 -6.43
C LEU A 224 4.67 3.63 -7.05
N ARG A 225 4.30 3.13 -8.24
CA ARG A 225 3.04 3.51 -8.89
C ARG A 225 1.81 3.13 -8.06
N ARG A 226 1.80 1.92 -7.49
CA ARG A 226 0.69 1.44 -6.65
C ARG A 226 0.58 2.23 -5.35
N PHE A 227 1.72 2.56 -4.72
CA PHE A 227 1.73 3.46 -3.56
C PHE A 227 1.11 4.82 -3.91
N ASN A 228 1.49 5.42 -5.04
CA ASN A 228 0.96 6.71 -5.46
C ASN A 228 -0.55 6.65 -5.73
N TYR A 229 -1.03 5.55 -6.30
CA TYR A 229 -2.46 5.34 -6.49
C TYR A 229 -3.19 5.29 -5.14
N ALA A 230 -2.66 4.56 -4.16
CA ALA A 230 -3.23 4.51 -2.82
C ALA A 230 -3.22 5.90 -2.14
N MET A 231 -2.17 6.70 -2.35
CA MET A 231 -2.09 8.09 -1.89
C MET A 231 -3.19 8.94 -2.53
N GLU A 232 -3.39 8.80 -3.85
CA GLU A 232 -4.45 9.50 -4.58
C GLU A 232 -5.84 9.11 -4.07
N GLU A 233 -6.10 7.80 -3.91
CA GLU A 233 -7.33 7.30 -3.33
C GLU A 233 -7.56 7.82 -1.90
N SER A 234 -6.51 8.07 -1.13
CA SER A 234 -6.65 8.66 0.23
C SER A 234 -7.01 10.14 0.19
N LEU A 235 -6.70 10.83 -0.90
CA LEU A 235 -7.09 12.22 -1.14
C LEU A 235 -8.51 12.34 -1.69
N VAL A 236 -9.00 11.34 -2.41
CA VAL A 236 -10.35 11.37 -3.02
C VAL A 236 -11.44 11.65 -1.97
N PRO A 237 -11.53 10.97 -0.81
CA PRO A 237 -12.54 11.29 0.21
C PRO A 237 -12.42 12.70 0.79
N LEU A 238 -11.19 13.24 0.90
CA LEU A 238 -10.97 14.64 1.29
C LEU A 238 -11.51 15.63 0.25
N LEU A 239 -11.83 15.14 -0.95
CA LEU A 239 -12.14 15.90 -2.16
C LEU A 239 -13.49 15.59 -2.79
N ASP A 240 -14.14 14.52 -2.37
CA ASP A 240 -15.46 14.09 -2.82
C ASP A 240 -16.55 14.26 -1.78
N GLY A 241 -16.21 14.71 -0.55
CA GLY A 241 -17.11 15.22 0.48
C GLY A 241 -18.36 14.38 0.63
N GLU A 242 -18.32 13.39 1.53
CA GLU A 242 -19.39 12.39 1.73
C GLU A 242 -20.76 12.89 1.25
N LYS A 243 -21.27 12.25 0.19
CA LYS A 243 -22.51 12.58 -0.54
C LYS A 243 -23.78 12.71 0.32
N ASN A 244 -23.68 12.50 1.63
CA ASN A 244 -24.80 12.55 2.53
C ASN A 244 -24.74 13.84 3.37
N SER A 245 -25.67 14.75 3.05
CA SER A 245 -26.11 15.93 3.82
C SER A 245 -25.10 17.06 4.05
N ASN A 246 -25.26 18.17 3.30
CA ASN A 246 -24.74 19.51 3.62
C ASN A 246 -23.24 19.68 3.89
N SER A 247 -22.41 18.65 3.68
CA SER A 247 -20.97 18.70 3.89
C SER A 247 -20.32 19.67 2.89
N SER A 248 -19.40 20.49 3.38
CA SER A 248 -18.73 21.53 2.61
C SER A 248 -18.08 20.94 1.36
N MET A 249 -18.37 21.53 0.18
CA MET A 249 -17.68 21.22 -1.08
C MET A 249 -16.17 21.07 -0.82
N PRO A 250 -15.49 20.03 -1.29
CA PRO A 250 -14.21 19.65 -0.69
C PRO A 250 -13.02 20.57 -1.01
N TRP A 251 -13.11 21.34 -2.10
CA TRP A 251 -12.18 22.46 -2.29
C TRP A 251 -12.40 23.57 -1.27
N LYS A 252 -13.58 23.70 -0.63
CA LYS A 252 -13.78 24.64 0.49
C LYS A 252 -12.88 24.28 1.66
N ILE A 253 -12.75 22.99 1.96
CA ILE A 253 -11.83 22.50 2.99
C ILE A 253 -10.40 22.93 2.65
N ILE A 254 -10.00 22.79 1.38
CA ILE A 254 -8.69 23.29 0.93
C ILE A 254 -8.59 24.81 1.06
N PHE A 255 -9.60 25.58 0.64
CA PHE A 255 -9.57 27.05 0.79
C PHE A 255 -9.51 27.48 2.26
N GLU A 256 -10.22 26.80 3.15
CA GLU A 256 -10.19 27.04 4.60
C GLU A 256 -8.85 26.63 5.21
N GLN A 257 -8.35 25.45 4.86
CA GLN A 257 -7.06 24.93 5.33
C GLN A 257 -5.89 25.77 4.83
N PHE A 258 -5.95 26.28 3.61
CA PHE A 258 -4.85 27.04 3.01
C PHE A 258 -5.10 28.56 3.05
N ASP A 259 -6.11 29.00 3.80
CA ASP A 259 -6.51 30.42 3.90
C ASP A 259 -6.53 31.15 2.54
N LEU A 260 -7.09 30.50 1.52
CA LEU A 260 -7.17 31.03 0.15
C LEU A 260 -8.36 32.00 0.00
N GLY A 261 -8.87 32.52 1.12
CA GLY A 261 -10.06 33.34 1.21
C GLY A 261 -11.36 32.56 1.07
N LYS A 262 -12.46 33.28 0.81
CA LYS A 262 -13.79 32.66 0.69
C LYS A 262 -13.83 31.73 -0.53
N PRO A 263 -14.17 30.44 -0.35
CA PRO A 263 -14.16 29.50 -1.46
C PRO A 263 -15.20 29.87 -2.51
N PRO A 264 -14.83 29.85 -3.80
CA PRO A 264 -15.78 30.08 -4.88
C PRO A 264 -16.91 29.05 -4.85
N THR A 265 -18.12 29.53 -5.14
CA THR A 265 -19.28 28.66 -5.39
C THR A 265 -19.15 27.85 -6.67
N ASN A 266 -18.34 28.31 -7.63
CA ASN A 266 -18.08 27.67 -8.90
C ASN A 266 -16.76 26.89 -8.88
N PHE A 267 -16.82 25.58 -9.17
CA PHE A 267 -15.65 24.70 -9.23
C PHE A 267 -14.58 25.18 -10.23
N GLN A 268 -14.95 25.69 -11.40
CA GLN A 268 -13.97 26.20 -12.38
C GLN A 268 -13.21 27.41 -11.86
N LYS A 269 -13.86 28.27 -11.07
CA LYS A 269 -13.21 29.40 -10.41
C LYS A 269 -12.31 28.92 -9.27
N ALA A 270 -12.76 27.95 -8.47
CA ALA A 270 -11.92 27.30 -7.46
C ALA A 270 -10.70 26.63 -8.11
N LYS A 271 -10.90 25.88 -9.20
CA LYS A 271 -9.84 25.25 -10.00
C LYS A 271 -8.84 26.27 -10.53
N LYS A 272 -9.28 27.45 -10.96
CA LYS A 272 -8.36 28.52 -11.40
C LYS A 272 -7.47 29.01 -10.26
N ILE A 273 -8.03 29.24 -9.08
CA ILE A 273 -7.27 29.68 -7.89
C ILE A 273 -6.35 28.57 -7.39
N LEU A 274 -6.84 27.33 -7.32
CA LEU A 274 -6.04 26.18 -6.89
C LEU A 274 -4.89 25.86 -7.84
N ARG A 275 -4.94 26.28 -9.12
CA ARG A 275 -3.79 26.19 -10.04
C ARG A 275 -2.67 27.18 -9.71
N GLU A 276 -2.99 28.27 -9.03
CA GLU A 276 -2.02 29.25 -8.56
C GLU A 276 -1.43 28.84 -7.19
N PHE A 277 -2.07 27.86 -6.54
CA PHE A 277 -1.67 27.32 -5.25
C PHE A 277 -0.75 26.11 -5.40
N TYR A 278 0.28 26.02 -4.56
CA TYR A 278 1.30 24.99 -4.65
C TYR A 278 1.57 24.35 -3.29
N VAL A 279 1.46 23.02 -3.26
CA VAL A 279 1.71 22.23 -2.07
C VAL A 279 2.43 20.96 -2.48
N ASN A 280 3.52 20.67 -1.77
CA ASN A 280 4.05 19.32 -1.75
C ASN A 280 3.08 18.47 -0.92
N ILE A 281 2.22 17.72 -1.62
CA ILE A 281 1.13 16.96 -0.99
C ILE A 281 1.63 15.99 0.08
N LEU A 282 2.82 15.42 -0.09
CA LEU A 282 3.40 14.54 0.92
C LEU A 282 3.77 15.31 2.19
N ASP A 283 4.42 16.46 2.05
CA ASP A 283 4.72 17.32 3.20
C ASP A 283 3.44 17.82 3.90
N TYR A 284 2.37 18.04 3.13
CA TYR A 284 1.06 18.38 3.65
C TYR A 284 0.41 17.21 4.40
N LEU A 285 0.44 16.01 3.82
CA LEU A 285 -0.12 14.81 4.46
C LEU A 285 0.66 14.45 5.71
N GLU A 286 1.98 14.58 5.69
CA GLU A 286 2.84 14.42 6.87
C GLU A 286 2.41 15.38 7.99
N LEU A 287 2.13 16.65 7.66
CA LEU A 287 1.59 17.62 8.61
C LEU A 287 0.21 17.20 9.15
N VAL A 288 -0.72 16.82 8.27
CA VAL A 288 -2.08 16.40 8.67
C VAL A 288 -2.04 15.15 9.55
N HIS A 289 -1.09 14.24 9.30
CA HIS A 289 -0.88 13.07 10.14
C HIS A 289 -0.24 13.42 11.48
N GLN A 290 0.79 14.28 11.51
CA GLN A 290 1.44 14.74 12.74
C GLN A 290 0.46 15.48 13.67
N SER A 291 -0.40 16.35 13.13
CA SER A 291 -1.38 17.09 13.91
C SER A 291 -2.44 16.18 14.54
N LYS A 292 -2.86 15.12 13.84
CA LYS A 292 -3.78 14.10 14.36
C LYS A 292 -3.14 13.19 15.42
N ALA A 293 -1.86 12.85 15.27
CA ALA A 293 -1.16 11.91 16.14
C ALA A 293 -0.72 12.53 17.47
N CYS A 294 -0.31 13.81 17.50
CA CYS A 294 0.33 14.37 18.68
C CYS A 294 -0.61 14.88 19.77
N GLY A 295 -1.92 15.08 19.52
CA GLY A 295 -2.91 15.50 20.54
C GLY A 295 -2.69 16.90 21.18
N THR A 296 -1.46 17.41 21.15
CA THR A 296 -0.96 18.70 21.62
C THR A 296 0.37 18.96 20.89
N PRO A 297 0.57 20.14 20.26
CA PRO A 297 1.84 20.46 19.62
C PRO A 297 3.01 20.46 20.60
N SER A 298 4.17 19.99 20.14
CA SER A 298 5.43 20.15 20.88
C SER A 298 5.67 21.64 21.16
N THR A 299 5.88 21.97 22.43
CA THR A 299 6.15 23.32 22.92
C THR A 299 7.35 23.93 22.19
N GLY A 300 7.12 25.05 21.48
CA GLY A 300 8.18 25.86 20.86
C GLY A 300 8.26 25.83 19.33
N VAL A 301 7.45 25.04 18.63
CA VAL A 301 7.33 25.14 17.16
C VAL A 301 6.11 26.02 16.84
N PRO A 302 6.27 27.14 16.10
CA PRO A 302 5.13 27.96 15.70
C PRO A 302 4.12 27.09 14.96
N GLN A 303 2.89 27.04 15.47
CA GLN A 303 1.79 26.46 14.72
C GLN A 303 1.45 27.46 13.61
N PRO A 304 1.60 27.08 12.33
CA PRO A 304 1.09 27.88 11.24
C PRO A 304 -0.41 28.09 11.46
N GLY A 305 -0.90 29.33 11.31
CA GLY A 305 -2.34 29.59 11.36
C GLY A 305 -3.09 28.89 10.22
N SER A 306 -2.37 28.55 9.15
CA SER A 306 -2.87 27.73 8.05
C SER A 306 -1.79 26.81 7.44
N PRO A 307 -2.14 25.63 6.92
CA PRO A 307 -1.32 24.86 5.98
C PRO A 307 -0.61 25.64 4.86
N ALA A 308 -1.15 26.77 4.37
CA ALA A 308 -0.46 27.58 3.35
C ALA A 308 0.71 28.34 3.95
N GLU A 309 0.52 28.89 5.14
CA GLU A 309 1.61 29.44 5.93
C GLU A 309 2.65 28.37 6.23
N PHE A 310 2.26 27.13 6.54
CA PHE A 310 3.24 26.07 6.79
C PHE A 310 4.19 25.83 5.61
N HIS A 311 3.67 25.76 4.39
CA HIS A 311 4.51 25.54 3.20
C HIS A 311 5.37 26.76 2.88
N ARG A 312 4.83 27.98 2.99
CA ARG A 312 5.60 29.22 2.87
C ARG A 312 6.72 29.28 3.92
N LEU A 313 6.42 28.92 5.17
CA LEU A 313 7.37 28.85 6.29
C LEU A 313 8.38 27.70 6.15
N ARG A 314 8.18 26.77 5.21
CA ARG A 314 9.16 25.73 4.89
C ARG A 314 10.06 26.08 3.71
N PHE A 315 9.57 26.82 2.72
CA PHE A 315 10.32 27.18 1.52
C PHE A 315 10.04 28.63 1.10
N PRO A 316 11.08 29.45 0.89
CA PRO A 316 10.90 30.88 0.70
C PRO A 316 10.32 31.25 -0.67
N THR A 317 10.47 30.37 -1.67
CA THR A 317 9.95 30.58 -3.02
C THR A 317 9.38 29.29 -3.61
N LEU A 318 8.41 29.43 -4.51
CA LEU A 318 7.85 28.34 -5.29
C LEU A 318 8.93 27.56 -6.06
N ARG A 319 9.89 28.27 -6.65
CA ARG A 319 11.05 27.66 -7.32
C ARG A 319 11.83 26.75 -6.38
N THR A 320 12.07 27.18 -5.14
CA THR A 320 12.78 26.38 -4.13
C THR A 320 11.98 25.14 -3.73
N LEU A 321 10.66 25.29 -3.52
CA LEU A 321 9.78 24.15 -3.27
C LEU A 321 9.78 23.17 -4.43
N ALA A 322 9.74 23.68 -5.67
CA ALA A 322 9.71 22.87 -6.86
C ALA A 322 11.00 22.04 -7.03
N ILE A 323 12.16 22.68 -6.84
CA ILE A 323 13.46 22.01 -6.84
C ILE A 323 13.51 20.96 -5.72
N TYR A 324 13.17 21.34 -4.49
CA TYR A 324 13.15 20.39 -3.36
C TYR A 324 12.27 19.18 -3.68
N SER A 325 11.04 19.42 -4.10
CA SER A 325 10.06 18.37 -4.33
C SER A 325 10.53 17.44 -5.45
N TYR A 326 11.10 17.97 -6.53
CA TYR A 326 11.56 17.15 -7.65
C TYR A 326 12.79 16.32 -7.28
N VAL A 327 13.78 16.94 -6.64
CA VAL A 327 15.07 16.31 -6.28
C VAL A 327 14.87 15.22 -5.25
N THR A 328 13.96 15.43 -4.29
CA THR A 328 13.62 14.43 -3.26
C THR A 328 12.67 13.35 -3.78
N GLY A 329 12.23 13.42 -5.04
CA GLY A 329 11.32 12.45 -5.65
C GLY A 329 9.88 12.56 -5.13
N ARG A 330 9.51 13.73 -4.58
CA ARG A 330 8.18 14.05 -4.05
C ARG A 330 7.27 14.74 -5.10
N VAL A 331 7.73 14.84 -6.36
CA VAL A 331 6.92 15.21 -7.53
C VAL A 331 6.60 13.94 -8.30
N TYR A 332 5.36 13.47 -8.19
CA TYR A 332 4.92 12.25 -8.85
C TYR A 332 4.39 12.53 -10.25
N ARG A 333 4.73 11.64 -11.18
CA ARG A 333 3.97 11.46 -12.41
C ARG A 333 2.69 10.69 -12.08
N CYS A 334 1.67 11.39 -11.56
CA CYS A 334 0.32 10.83 -11.57
C CYS A 334 -0.20 10.75 -13.00
N GLY A 335 -1.26 9.97 -13.22
CA GLY A 335 -1.98 10.00 -14.49
C GLY A 335 -2.35 11.44 -14.84
N GLN A 336 -2.30 11.80 -16.14
CA GLN A 336 -2.45 13.19 -16.60
C GLN A 336 -3.73 13.90 -16.12
N ASP A 337 -4.72 13.12 -15.68
CA ASP A 337 -6.04 13.60 -15.24
C ASP A 337 -6.27 13.46 -13.72
N GLY A 338 -5.26 13.02 -12.97
CA GLY A 338 -5.33 12.81 -11.52
C GLY A 338 -5.27 14.12 -10.71
N LEU A 339 -5.82 14.09 -9.49
CA LEU A 339 -5.85 15.26 -8.61
C LEU A 339 -4.45 15.63 -8.10
N LEU A 340 -3.60 14.63 -7.86
CA LEU A 340 -2.19 14.86 -7.57
C LEU A 340 -1.48 15.54 -8.74
N ALA A 341 -1.76 15.12 -9.98
CA ALA A 341 -1.21 15.77 -11.16
C ALA A 341 -1.65 17.24 -11.24
N PHE A 342 -2.90 17.55 -10.86
CA PHE A 342 -3.41 18.92 -10.81
C PHE A 342 -2.62 19.83 -9.84
N PHE A 343 -2.30 19.37 -8.63
CA PHE A 343 -1.53 20.17 -7.67
C PHE A 343 -0.03 20.25 -8.02
N LEU A 344 0.51 19.26 -8.73
CA LEU A 344 1.93 19.19 -9.09
C LEU A 344 2.28 19.93 -10.38
N GLN A 345 1.30 20.27 -11.24
CA GLN A 345 1.53 20.96 -12.52
C GLN A 345 2.42 22.19 -12.42
N LEU A 346 2.18 23.03 -11.40
CA LEU A 346 2.96 24.26 -11.20
C LEU A 346 4.38 23.94 -10.74
N ILE A 347 4.55 23.00 -9.81
CA ILE A 347 5.86 22.52 -9.37
C ILE A 347 6.65 21.92 -10.55
N GLU A 348 6.00 21.14 -11.41
CA GLU A 348 6.64 20.57 -12.60
C GLU A 348 7.10 21.65 -13.59
N ARG A 349 6.28 22.68 -13.82
CA ARG A 349 6.64 23.82 -14.68
C ARG A 349 7.84 24.58 -14.14
N GLU A 350 7.81 24.94 -12.86
CA GLU A 350 8.87 25.73 -12.20
C GLU A 350 10.18 24.94 -12.12
N TYR A 351 10.10 23.63 -11.94
CA TYR A 351 11.27 22.77 -12.03
C TYR A 351 11.82 22.71 -13.47
N ALA A 352 10.97 22.59 -14.49
CA ALA A 352 11.39 22.56 -15.89
C ALA A 352 12.09 23.86 -16.32
N GLU A 353 11.69 24.99 -15.74
CA GLU A 353 12.31 26.30 -15.93
C GLU A 353 13.56 26.52 -15.05
N SER A 354 13.87 25.58 -14.14
CA SER A 354 15.05 25.67 -13.30
C SER A 354 16.32 25.18 -14.03
N GLU A 355 17.43 25.89 -13.88
CA GLU A 355 18.75 25.45 -14.35
C GLU A 355 19.33 24.30 -13.50
N PHE A 356 18.58 23.83 -12.49
CA PHE A 356 18.99 22.83 -11.50
C PHE A 356 19.05 21.38 -12.05
N THR A 357 18.78 21.19 -13.34
CA THR A 357 18.32 19.91 -13.90
C THR A 357 19.40 18.85 -14.17
N ALA A 358 20.67 19.24 -14.38
CA ALA A 358 21.71 18.29 -14.82
C ALA A 358 22.48 17.63 -13.65
N GLY A 359 22.88 18.39 -12.63
CA GLY A 359 23.71 17.89 -11.53
C GLY A 359 22.94 17.15 -10.44
N ALA A 360 21.70 17.55 -10.17
CA ALA A 360 20.93 17.04 -9.04
C ALA A 360 20.23 15.70 -9.30
N ARG A 361 19.86 15.42 -10.56
CA ARG A 361 19.26 14.12 -10.95
C ARG A 361 20.14 12.92 -10.58
N ASN A 362 21.46 13.11 -10.54
CA ASN A 362 22.42 12.06 -10.26
C ASN A 362 22.71 11.84 -8.78
N ARG A 363 22.27 12.73 -7.88
CA ARG A 363 22.53 12.63 -6.43
C ARG A 363 21.48 11.81 -5.67
N GLY A 364 20.65 11.05 -6.38
CA GLY A 364 19.42 10.49 -5.84
C GLY A 364 19.56 9.69 -4.54
N CYS A 365 18.60 9.90 -3.64
CA CYS A 365 17.96 8.86 -2.84
C CYS A 365 16.49 9.26 -2.64
N GLN A 366 15.58 8.64 -3.40
CA GLN A 366 14.14 8.88 -3.26
C GLN A 366 13.71 8.46 -1.84
N GLY A 367 13.23 9.44 -1.06
CA GLY A 367 12.59 9.19 0.24
C GLY A 367 13.49 9.16 1.48
N ASP A 368 14.83 9.22 1.37
CA ASP A 368 15.70 9.25 2.56
C ASP A 368 15.52 10.57 3.35
N PRO A 369 15.09 10.53 4.63
CA PRO A 369 14.99 11.71 5.48
C PRO A 369 16.27 12.55 5.55
N LYS A 370 17.44 11.89 5.57
CA LYS A 370 18.73 12.58 5.62
C LYS A 370 18.99 13.31 4.31
N PHE A 371 18.72 12.67 3.18
CA PHE A 371 18.84 13.30 1.87
C PHE A 371 17.90 14.52 1.72
N ARG A 372 16.69 14.46 2.28
CA ARG A 372 15.77 15.62 2.30
C ARG A 372 16.39 16.82 3.02
N GLN A 373 17.03 16.57 4.17
CA GLN A 373 17.72 17.60 4.93
C GLN A 373 18.91 18.18 4.14
N GLU A 374 19.73 17.32 3.54
CA GLU A 374 20.88 17.74 2.70
C GLU A 374 20.44 18.60 1.50
N VAL A 375 19.34 18.24 0.83
CA VAL A 375 18.78 19.05 -0.27
C VAL A 375 18.29 20.40 0.25
N ARG A 376 17.67 20.44 1.44
CA ARG A 376 17.20 21.69 2.04
C ARG A 376 18.36 22.61 2.42
N GLU A 377 19.44 22.07 2.96
CA GLU A 377 20.67 22.81 3.28
C GLU A 377 21.32 23.37 2.01
N LEU A 378 21.43 22.56 0.95
CA LEU A 378 21.93 23.03 -0.34
C LEU A 378 21.07 24.18 -0.91
N LEU A 379 19.74 24.06 -0.81
CA LEU A 379 18.83 25.12 -1.26
C LEU A 379 18.92 26.38 -0.40
N ARG A 380 19.25 26.24 0.88
CA ARG A 380 19.56 27.36 1.79
C ARG A 380 20.83 28.08 1.36
N GLU A 381 21.88 27.36 1.04
CA GLU A 381 23.13 27.95 0.55
C GLU A 381 22.93 28.69 -0.78
N MET A 382 22.16 28.11 -1.70
CA MET A 382 21.94 28.69 -3.02
C MET A 382 21.02 29.91 -3.04
N ASN A 383 20.12 30.02 -2.06
CA ASN A 383 19.13 31.11 -1.99
C ASN A 383 19.19 31.79 -0.62
N ALA A 384 20.40 32.05 -0.12
CA ALA A 384 20.64 32.47 1.27
C ALA A 384 19.83 33.71 1.69
N GLU A 385 19.65 34.70 0.80
CA GLU A 385 18.87 35.91 1.09
C GLU A 385 17.38 35.59 1.32
N ASP A 386 16.79 34.77 0.45
CA ASP A 386 15.39 34.35 0.54
C ASP A 386 15.12 33.55 1.82
N TRP A 387 16.05 32.65 2.17
CA TRP A 387 15.95 31.88 3.42
C TRP A 387 16.18 32.73 4.67
N SER A 388 17.09 33.71 4.62
CA SER A 388 17.29 34.64 5.73
C SER A 388 16.04 35.46 5.99
N LYS A 389 15.37 35.96 4.95
CA LYS A 389 14.09 36.67 5.08
C LYS A 389 13.01 35.78 5.71
N LEU A 390 12.97 34.51 5.29
CA LEU A 390 12.03 33.55 5.85
C LEU A 390 12.31 33.25 7.33
N ASP A 391 13.57 33.09 7.71
CA ASP A 391 13.97 32.83 9.09
C ASP A 391 13.66 34.04 10.00
N GLU A 392 13.81 35.28 9.52
CA GLU A 392 13.36 36.47 10.24
C GLU A 392 11.83 36.54 10.38
N GLU A 393 11.07 36.27 9.31
CA GLU A 393 9.59 36.19 9.39
C GLU A 393 9.13 35.14 10.43
N ILE A 394 9.81 33.98 10.49
CA ILE A 394 9.52 32.94 11.49
C ILE A 394 9.83 33.46 12.90
N LYS A 395 10.97 34.12 13.11
CA LYS A 395 11.37 34.65 14.43
C LYS A 395 10.40 35.70 14.96
N GLU A 396 9.99 36.65 14.11
CA GLU A 396 9.03 37.70 14.47
C GLU A 396 7.72 37.08 14.99
N ARG A 397 7.17 36.09 14.28
CA ARG A 397 5.92 35.42 14.65
C ARG A 397 6.02 34.57 15.92
N VAL A 398 7.16 33.91 16.15
CA VAL A 398 7.40 33.17 17.39
C VAL A 398 7.53 34.13 18.58
N GLY A 399 8.14 35.30 18.37
CA GLY A 399 8.25 36.34 19.39
C GLY A 399 6.89 36.93 19.80
N GLU A 400 5.98 37.13 18.84
CA GLU A 400 4.64 37.68 19.07
C GLU A 400 3.70 36.74 19.84
N THR A 401 3.90 35.42 19.76
CA THR A 401 3.05 34.43 20.45
C THR A 401 3.49 34.12 21.88
N GLY A 402 4.64 34.65 22.31
CA GLY A 402 5.21 34.45 23.65
C GLY A 402 5.06 35.63 24.62
N SER A 403 4.39 36.71 24.21
CA SER A 403 4.01 37.87 25.05
C SER A 403 2.50 37.89 25.27
#